data_AF-A0AAD6I605-F1
#
_entry.id   AF-A0AAD6I605-F1
#
_cell.length_a   1.000
_cell.length_b   1.000
_cell.length_c   1.000
_cell.angle_alpha   90.00
_cell.angle_beta   90.00
_cell.angle_gamma   90.00
#
_symmetry.space_group_name_H-M   'P 1'
#
loop_
_entity.id
_entity.type
_entity.pdbx_description
1 polymer ?
#
loop_
_entity_poly.entity_id
_entity_poly.type
_entity_poly.pdbx_seq_one_letter_code
_entity_poly.pdbx_strand_id
1 'polypeptide(L)'
;MALAAQVPVTNIQVGDKFLMGNLNTMLGACDEHYYNTALDPQFDPIYPDLQPGGYNSSGCGIYQPLRVIAIAYAWNEASFSDKYIHRQCLEFLKLGQQGVTVVTGSGDRGPADQLGYCIDPATGNATVEEGHFSSVFPASCPWVTTVGGTQLQNTDNSTWSQGTPFPPETAMNENITNSGGGFSRLFPAP
;
A
#
# COMPACT_ATOMS: atom_id res chain seq x y z
N MET A 1 18.51 8.48 8.54
CA MET A 1 19.27 7.43 7.82
C MET A 1 19.63 7.95 6.44
N ALA A 2 20.90 8.18 6.16
CA ALA A 2 21.35 8.51 4.80
C ALA A 2 21.93 7.23 4.18
N LEU A 3 21.52 6.90 2.95
CA LEU A 3 22.09 5.80 2.19
C LEU A 3 23.57 6.07 1.96
N ALA A 4 24.44 5.28 2.60
CA ALA A 4 25.89 5.39 2.46
C ALA A 4 26.41 4.91 1.09
N ALA A 5 25.58 4.27 0.28
CA ALA A 5 25.86 3.83 -1.08
C ALA A 5 24.57 3.78 -1.92
N GLN A 6 24.70 3.94 -3.24
CA GLN A 6 23.59 3.79 -4.18
C GLN A 6 23.10 2.33 -4.17
N VAL A 7 21.84 2.13 -3.78
CA VAL A 7 21.19 0.82 -3.87
C VAL A 7 20.57 0.68 -5.26
N PRO A 8 20.80 -0.43 -5.98
CA PRO A 8 20.09 -0.67 -7.23
C PRO A 8 18.59 -0.76 -6.96
N VAL A 9 17.82 0.17 -7.53
CA VAL A 9 16.36 0.21 -7.41
C VAL A 9 15.76 -0.38 -8.68
N THR A 10 14.89 -1.37 -8.53
CA THR A 10 14.08 -1.91 -9.62
C THR A 10 12.66 -1.40 -9.45
N ASN A 11 12.13 -0.74 -10.48
CA ASN A 11 10.73 -0.35 -10.50
C ASN A 11 9.86 -1.55 -10.88
N ILE A 12 8.95 -1.94 -9.99
CA ILE A 12 7.96 -3.00 -10.24
C ILE A 12 6.64 -2.32 -10.62
N GLN A 13 6.49 -2.01 -11.91
CA GLN A 13 5.26 -1.43 -12.44
C GLN A 13 4.33 -2.54 -12.94
N VAL A 14 3.04 -2.44 -12.60
CA VAL A 14 1.99 -3.37 -13.02
C VAL A 14 0.92 -2.64 -13.82
N GLY A 15 0.34 -3.34 -14.80
CA GLY A 15 -0.64 -2.78 -15.75
C GLY A 15 -0.01 -2.01 -16.91
N ASP A 16 -0.87 -1.50 -17.79
CA ASP A 16 -0.50 -0.72 -18.97
C ASP A 16 -1.14 0.69 -18.93
N LYS A 17 -1.11 1.39 -20.06
CA LYS A 17 -1.63 2.76 -20.19
C LYS A 17 -3.16 2.85 -20.04
N PHE A 18 -3.87 1.76 -20.29
CA PHE A 18 -5.32 1.71 -20.39
C PHE A 18 -5.95 0.91 -19.25
N LEU A 19 -5.28 -0.17 -18.85
CA LEU A 19 -5.69 -1.05 -17.76
C LEU A 19 -4.68 -0.97 -16.62
N MET A 20 -5.08 -0.29 -15.54
CA MET A 20 -4.25 -0.12 -14.34
C MET A 20 -3.98 -1.47 -13.68
N GLY A 21 -2.73 -1.71 -13.29
CA GLY A 21 -2.40 -2.87 -12.44
C GLY A 21 -2.80 -2.62 -11.00
N ASN A 22 -2.87 -3.69 -10.21
CA ASN A 22 -3.17 -3.61 -8.79
C ASN A 22 -2.19 -4.46 -7.95
N LEU A 23 -2.35 -4.43 -6.62
CA LEU A 23 -1.56 -5.24 -5.69
C LEU A 23 -1.64 -6.73 -6.03
N ASN A 24 -2.82 -7.21 -6.41
CA ASN A 24 -3.04 -8.62 -6.70
C ASN A 24 -2.24 -9.09 -7.91
N THR A 25 -2.18 -8.28 -8.97
CA THR A 25 -1.32 -8.50 -10.13
C THR A 25 0.17 -8.54 -9.75
N MET A 26 0.62 -7.63 -8.88
CA MET A 26 2.00 -7.61 -8.39
C MET A 26 2.34 -8.88 -7.58
N LEU A 27 1.44 -9.31 -6.70
CA LEU A 27 1.59 -10.54 -5.92
C LEU A 27 1.56 -11.79 -6.81
N GLY A 28 0.67 -11.83 -7.81
CA GLY A 28 0.60 -12.91 -8.80
C GLY A 28 1.84 -13.02 -9.68
N ALA A 29 2.53 -11.90 -9.95
CA ALA A 29 3.81 -11.93 -10.64
C ALA A 29 4.93 -12.59 -9.79
N CYS A 30 4.81 -12.52 -8.47
CA CYS A 30 5.75 -13.14 -7.53
C CYS A 30 5.44 -14.61 -7.22
N ASP A 31 4.18 -15.02 -7.37
CA ASP A 31 3.72 -16.37 -7.02
C ASP A 31 2.71 -16.91 -8.04
N GLU A 32 3.15 -17.91 -8.81
CA GLU A 32 2.36 -18.59 -9.84
C GLU A 32 1.11 -19.29 -9.26
N HIS A 33 1.24 -19.94 -8.10
CA HIS A 33 0.12 -20.65 -7.49
C HIS A 33 -0.95 -19.65 -7.02
N TYR A 34 -0.51 -18.55 -6.43
CA TYR A 34 -1.37 -17.46 -6.06
C TYR A 34 -2.14 -16.92 -7.27
N TYR A 35 -1.43 -16.54 -8.34
CA TYR A 35 -2.04 -16.05 -9.58
C TYR A 35 -3.16 -16.96 -10.08
N ASN A 36 -2.89 -18.27 -10.19
CA ASN A 36 -3.85 -19.23 -10.75
C ASN A 36 -5.11 -19.45 -9.91
N THR A 37 -5.10 -18.99 -8.65
CA THR A 37 -6.21 -19.23 -7.73
C THR A 37 -6.84 -17.94 -7.19
N ALA A 38 -6.21 -16.76 -7.38
CA ALA A 38 -6.51 -15.48 -6.71
C ALA A 38 -7.27 -14.45 -7.51
N LEU A 39 -7.41 -14.64 -8.81
CA LEU A 39 -7.98 -13.62 -9.66
C LEU A 39 -9.47 -13.45 -9.38
N ASP A 40 -9.86 -12.22 -9.10
CA ASP A 40 -11.22 -11.76 -8.90
C ASP A 40 -11.53 -10.71 -9.99
N PRO A 41 -12.32 -11.07 -11.03
CA PRO A 41 -12.60 -10.16 -12.15
C PRO A 41 -13.41 -8.91 -11.75
N GLN A 42 -13.91 -8.85 -10.51
CA GLN A 42 -14.53 -7.62 -9.98
C GLN A 42 -13.49 -6.53 -9.68
N PHE A 43 -12.30 -6.92 -9.23
CA PHE A 43 -11.25 -5.99 -8.76
C PHE A 43 -9.97 -6.05 -9.60
N ASP A 44 -9.76 -7.15 -10.31
CA ASP A 44 -8.55 -7.41 -11.06
C ASP A 44 -8.64 -7.01 -12.53
N PRO A 45 -7.52 -6.55 -13.11
CA PRO A 45 -7.37 -6.38 -14.54
C PRO A 45 -7.75 -7.64 -15.32
N ILE A 46 -8.65 -7.49 -16.29
CA ILE A 46 -9.03 -8.55 -17.22
C ILE A 46 -8.20 -8.40 -18.50
N TYR A 47 -7.48 -9.45 -18.86
CA TYR A 47 -6.69 -9.53 -20.09
C TYR A 47 -7.32 -10.53 -21.09
N PRO A 48 -7.12 -10.36 -22.41
CA PRO A 48 -6.32 -9.31 -23.05
C PRO A 48 -7.00 -7.94 -23.01
N ASP A 49 -6.20 -6.89 -22.83
CA ASP A 49 -6.66 -5.53 -23.12
C ASP A 49 -6.70 -5.34 -24.64
N LEU A 50 -7.90 -5.06 -25.17
CA LEU A 50 -8.13 -4.93 -26.60
C LEU A 50 -7.71 -3.57 -27.17
N GLN A 51 -7.26 -2.64 -26.33
CA GLN A 51 -6.80 -1.34 -26.80
C GLN A 51 -5.44 -1.45 -27.53
N PRO A 52 -5.20 -0.62 -28.58
CA PRO A 52 -3.92 -0.63 -29.28
C PRO A 52 -2.74 -0.29 -28.35
N GLY A 53 -1.88 -1.28 -28.11
CA GLY A 53 -0.75 -1.17 -27.16
C GLY A 53 -1.06 -1.65 -25.74
N GLY A 54 -2.25 -2.20 -25.50
CA GLY A 54 -2.60 -2.92 -24.28
C GLY A 54 -1.88 -4.24 -24.15
N TYR A 55 -1.78 -4.76 -22.93
CA TYR A 55 -1.16 -6.05 -22.67
C TYR A 55 -2.12 -7.21 -22.97
N ASN A 56 -1.56 -8.30 -23.50
CA ASN A 56 -2.34 -9.50 -23.83
C ASN A 56 -2.52 -10.45 -22.64
N SER A 57 -1.65 -10.36 -21.63
CA SER A 57 -1.65 -11.25 -20.47
C SER A 57 -1.00 -10.58 -19.27
N SER A 58 -1.40 -11.01 -18.07
CA SER A 58 -0.71 -10.67 -16.82
C SER A 58 0.54 -11.54 -16.62
N GLY A 59 1.51 -11.04 -15.84
CA GLY A 59 2.67 -11.82 -15.43
C GLY A 59 2.32 -12.80 -14.31
N CYS A 60 2.57 -14.09 -14.52
CA CYS A 60 2.27 -15.17 -13.56
C CYS A 60 3.56 -15.84 -13.10
N GLY A 61 3.96 -15.63 -11.84
CA GLY A 61 5.19 -16.21 -11.26
C GLY A 61 6.48 -15.85 -12.00
N ILE A 62 6.47 -14.79 -12.81
CA ILE A 62 7.60 -14.40 -13.66
C ILE A 62 8.69 -13.62 -12.92
N TYR A 63 8.43 -13.23 -11.66
CA TYR A 63 9.30 -12.35 -10.91
C TYR A 63 9.76 -12.99 -9.60
N GLN A 64 11.08 -13.01 -9.39
CA GLN A 64 11.63 -13.40 -8.10
C GLN A 64 11.50 -12.22 -7.11
N PRO A 65 10.90 -12.40 -5.93
CA PRO A 65 10.77 -11.32 -4.95
C PRO A 65 12.12 -10.68 -4.58
N LEU A 66 12.14 -9.35 -4.56
CA LEU A 66 13.27 -8.59 -4.02
C LEU A 66 13.32 -8.73 -2.50
N ARG A 67 14.50 -8.50 -1.90
CA ARG A 67 14.65 -8.53 -0.44
C ARG A 67 13.84 -7.47 0.29
N VAL A 68 13.61 -6.33 -0.37
CA VAL A 68 12.79 -5.24 0.13
C VAL A 68 11.85 -4.80 -0.98
N ILE A 69 10.55 -4.76 -0.68
CA ILE A 69 9.51 -4.26 -1.58
C ILE A 69 8.89 -3.04 -0.91
N ALA A 70 8.97 -1.89 -1.56
CA ALA A 70 8.34 -0.65 -1.11
C ALA A 70 7.08 -0.39 -1.94
N ILE A 71 5.94 -0.26 -1.25
CA ILE A 71 4.63 -0.06 -1.86
C ILE A 71 4.10 1.32 -1.48
N ALA A 72 4.05 2.22 -2.45
CA ALA A 72 3.60 3.61 -2.27
C ALA A 72 2.17 3.86 -2.82
N TYR A 73 1.38 2.82 -2.96
CA TYR A 73 -0.04 2.91 -3.28
C TYR A 73 -0.84 2.06 -2.29
N ALA A 74 -2.03 2.53 -1.96
CA ALA A 74 -2.95 1.84 -1.08
C ALA A 74 -4.37 2.14 -1.55
N TRP A 75 -5.33 1.36 -1.07
CA TRP A 75 -6.74 1.56 -1.32
C TRP A 75 -7.51 1.41 -0.02
N ASN A 76 -8.78 1.78 -0.01
CA ASN A 76 -9.61 1.75 1.20
C ASN A 76 -9.90 0.29 1.57
N GLU A 77 -9.63 -0.11 2.82
CA GLU A 77 -9.86 -1.49 3.29
C GLU A 77 -11.33 -1.90 3.16
N ALA A 78 -12.25 -0.95 3.28
CA ALA A 78 -13.68 -1.19 3.13
C ALA A 78 -14.15 -1.34 1.67
N SER A 79 -13.34 -0.98 0.67
CA SER A 79 -13.73 -1.06 -0.74
C SER A 79 -13.63 -2.47 -1.34
N PHE A 80 -13.06 -3.43 -0.61
CA PHE A 80 -12.90 -4.80 -1.09
C PHE A 80 -13.55 -5.80 -0.14
N SER A 81 -13.83 -7.00 -0.68
CA SER A 81 -14.29 -8.11 0.15
C SER A 81 -13.22 -8.56 1.14
N ASP A 82 -13.66 -8.99 2.32
CA ASP A 82 -12.75 -9.49 3.37
C ASP A 82 -11.86 -10.64 2.85
N LYS A 83 -12.42 -11.52 2.00
CA LYS A 83 -11.67 -12.62 1.38
C LYS A 83 -10.54 -12.11 0.48
N TYR A 84 -10.80 -11.08 -0.31
CA TYR A 84 -9.82 -10.52 -1.25
C TYR A 84 -8.63 -9.89 -0.52
N ILE A 85 -8.90 -9.15 0.56
CA ILE A 85 -7.86 -8.51 1.38
C ILE A 85 -7.10 -9.55 2.21
N HIS A 86 -7.80 -10.47 2.86
CA HIS A 86 -7.18 -11.51 3.69
C HIS A 86 -6.22 -12.36 2.87
N ARG A 87 -6.63 -12.71 1.66
CA ARG A 87 -5.84 -13.48 0.72
C ARG A 87 -4.54 -12.75 0.31
N GLN A 88 -4.62 -11.48 -0.10
CA GLN A 88 -3.41 -10.69 -0.41
C GLN A 88 -2.50 -10.55 0.81
N CYS A 89 -3.08 -10.39 2.00
CA CYS A 89 -2.31 -10.28 3.23
C CYS A 89 -1.55 -11.57 3.57
N LEU A 90 -2.11 -12.74 3.27
CA LEU A 90 -1.39 -14.02 3.38
C LEU A 90 -0.22 -14.14 2.39
N GLU A 91 -0.25 -13.48 1.25
CA GLU A 91 0.91 -13.43 0.35
C GLU A 91 2.04 -12.58 0.93
N PHE A 92 1.72 -11.49 1.63
CA PHE A 92 2.74 -10.76 2.40
C PHE A 92 3.34 -11.62 3.51
N LEU A 93 2.55 -12.48 4.16
CA LEU A 93 3.08 -13.48 5.11
C LEU A 93 4.04 -14.46 4.41
N LYS A 94 3.68 -14.98 3.23
CA LYS A 94 4.56 -15.88 2.46
C LYS A 94 5.87 -15.19 2.06
N LEU A 95 5.80 -13.94 1.62
CA LEU A 95 6.99 -13.12 1.35
C LEU A 95 7.84 -12.95 2.61
N GLY A 96 7.22 -12.65 3.76
CA GLY A 96 7.91 -12.56 5.05
C GLY A 96 8.62 -13.85 5.44
N GLN A 97 8.01 -15.02 5.20
CA GLN A 97 8.65 -16.33 5.41
C GLN A 97 9.86 -16.57 4.49
N GLN A 98 9.89 -15.94 3.31
CA GLN A 98 11.02 -15.97 2.39
C GLN A 98 12.12 -14.95 2.75
N GLY A 99 11.96 -14.20 3.85
CA GLY A 99 12.90 -13.16 4.27
C GLY A 99 12.78 -11.86 3.48
N VAL A 100 11.63 -11.60 2.87
CA VAL A 100 11.33 -10.34 2.18
C VAL A 100 10.69 -9.36 3.14
N THR A 101 11.24 -8.15 3.21
CA THR A 101 10.61 -7.04 3.95
C THR A 101 9.69 -6.26 3.01
N VAL A 102 8.40 -6.21 3.34
CA VAL A 102 7.43 -5.36 2.64
C VAL A 102 7.17 -4.11 3.49
N VAL A 103 7.39 -2.95 2.89
CA VAL A 103 7.15 -1.64 3.52
C VAL A 103 6.09 -0.90 2.73
N THR A 104 5.12 -0.30 3.41
CA THR A 104 4.06 0.48 2.77
C THR A 104 3.79 1.78 3.50
N GLY A 105 3.33 2.81 2.77
CA GLY A 105 2.88 4.05 3.38
C GLY A 105 1.54 3.88 4.10
N SER A 106 1.33 4.59 5.21
CA SER A 106 0.10 4.51 5.99
C SER A 106 -1.10 5.26 5.37
N GLY A 107 -0.87 6.05 4.33
CA GLY A 107 -1.85 6.92 3.68
C GLY A 107 -1.63 8.41 3.99
N ASP A 108 -2.38 9.26 3.28
CA ASP A 108 -2.15 10.71 3.25
C ASP A 108 -3.34 11.53 3.80
N ARG A 109 -4.32 10.86 4.43
CA ARG A 109 -5.60 11.46 4.84
C ARG A 109 -5.94 11.26 6.32
N GLY A 110 -4.92 11.13 7.16
CA GLY A 110 -5.13 11.00 8.60
C GLY A 110 -5.94 9.73 8.96
N PRO A 111 -6.98 9.84 9.79
CA PRO A 111 -7.80 8.69 10.18
C PRO A 111 -8.86 8.28 9.16
N ALA A 112 -8.98 9.02 8.04
CA ALA A 112 -9.89 8.70 6.95
C ALA A 112 -9.18 7.92 5.85
N ASP A 113 -9.96 7.37 4.92
CA ASP A 113 -9.41 6.64 3.79
C ASP A 113 -8.77 7.55 2.73
N GLN A 114 -8.28 6.99 1.63
CA GLN A 114 -7.59 7.78 0.60
C GLN A 114 -8.47 8.82 -0.11
N LEU A 115 -9.80 8.71 -0.03
CA LEU A 115 -10.75 9.67 -0.55
C LEU A 115 -11.24 10.66 0.51
N GLY A 116 -10.84 10.46 1.77
CA GLY A 116 -11.21 11.28 2.92
C GLY A 116 -12.52 10.82 3.54
N TYR A 117 -12.93 9.57 3.30
CA TYR A 117 -14.18 9.02 3.80
C TYR A 117 -13.94 8.22 5.09
N CYS A 118 -14.92 8.30 5.99
CA CYS A 118 -15.03 7.49 7.20
C CYS A 118 -15.82 6.21 6.90
N ILE A 119 -15.97 5.33 7.91
CA ILE A 119 -16.84 4.15 7.82
C ILE A 119 -18.13 4.40 8.58
N ASP A 120 -19.28 4.21 7.92
CA ASP A 120 -20.59 4.25 8.56
C ASP A 120 -20.70 3.08 9.55
N PRO A 121 -20.95 3.35 10.84
CA PRO A 121 -21.02 2.31 11.87
C PRO A 121 -22.23 1.36 11.71
N ALA A 122 -23.29 1.79 11.02
CA ALA A 122 -24.50 0.99 10.80
C ALA A 122 -24.38 0.10 9.56
N THR A 123 -23.78 0.60 8.47
CA THR A 123 -23.72 -0.12 7.19
C THR A 123 -22.35 -0.74 6.89
N GLY A 124 -21.28 -0.26 7.53
CA GLY A 124 -19.91 -0.65 7.22
C GLY A 124 -19.37 -0.08 5.90
N ASN A 125 -20.13 0.77 5.22
CA ASN A 125 -19.75 1.40 3.96
C ASN A 125 -19.01 2.72 4.19
N ALA A 126 -18.37 3.24 3.14
CA ALA A 126 -17.76 4.56 3.18
C ALA A 126 -18.82 5.66 3.33
N THR A 127 -18.55 6.64 4.19
CA THR A 127 -19.39 7.82 4.42
C THR A 127 -18.55 9.09 4.48
N VAL A 128 -19.12 10.20 4.00
CA VAL A 128 -18.54 11.55 4.12
C VAL A 128 -19.00 12.27 5.38
N GLU A 129 -19.92 11.66 6.13
CA GLU A 129 -20.45 12.18 7.39
C GLU A 129 -19.65 11.63 8.58
N GLU A 130 -20.20 11.75 9.78
CA GLU A 130 -19.61 11.15 10.98
C GLU A 130 -19.56 9.62 10.86
N GLY A 131 -18.41 9.04 11.22
CA GLY A 131 -18.21 7.61 11.15
C GLY A 131 -16.98 7.16 11.93
N HIS A 132 -16.73 5.85 11.90
CA HIS A 132 -15.51 5.25 12.42
C HIS A 132 -14.32 5.57 11.51
N PHE A 133 -13.11 5.47 12.06
CA PHE A 133 -11.88 5.59 11.30
C PHE A 133 -11.83 4.56 10.16
N SER A 134 -11.25 4.97 9.03
CA SER A 134 -11.18 4.16 7.82
C SER A 134 -9.71 3.94 7.46
N SER A 135 -9.25 2.70 7.62
CA SER A 135 -7.89 2.30 7.31
C SER A 135 -7.72 1.93 5.83
N VAL A 136 -6.46 1.95 5.39
CA VAL A 136 -6.09 1.63 4.00
C VAL A 136 -5.31 0.31 3.94
N PHE A 137 -5.45 -0.40 2.83
CA PHE A 137 -4.75 -1.65 2.51
C PHE A 137 -3.69 -1.37 1.42
N PRO A 138 -2.43 -1.81 1.57
CA PRO A 138 -1.98 -2.91 2.44
C PRO A 138 -1.52 -2.49 3.84
N ALA A 139 -1.60 -1.21 4.18
CA ALA A 139 -1.12 -0.67 5.45
C ALA A 139 -1.76 -1.29 6.70
N SER A 140 -2.96 -1.86 6.58
CA SER A 140 -3.65 -2.57 7.67
C SER A 140 -3.27 -4.05 7.81
N CYS A 141 -2.52 -4.64 6.88
CA CYS A 141 -2.09 -6.02 6.96
C CYS A 141 -1.01 -6.20 8.06
N PRO A 142 -1.16 -7.15 9.01
CA PRO A 142 -0.17 -7.36 10.08
C PRO A 142 1.19 -7.88 9.61
N TRP A 143 1.32 -8.29 8.34
CA TRP A 143 2.54 -8.87 7.78
C TRP A 143 3.38 -7.87 6.97
N VAL A 144 3.03 -6.59 6.97
CA VAL A 144 3.82 -5.52 6.35
C VAL A 144 4.29 -4.50 7.38
N THR A 145 5.36 -3.79 7.07
CA THR A 145 5.80 -2.64 7.86
C THR A 145 5.13 -1.38 7.32
N THR A 146 4.17 -0.85 8.08
CA THR A 146 3.48 0.40 7.74
C THR A 146 4.26 1.60 8.26
N VAL A 147 4.50 2.58 7.39
CA VAL A 147 5.31 3.77 7.69
C VAL A 147 4.43 5.02 7.56
N GLY A 148 4.31 5.77 8.64
CA GLY A 148 3.64 7.07 8.68
C GLY A 148 4.54 8.24 8.30
N GLY A 149 3.97 9.45 8.33
CA GLY A 149 4.63 10.70 7.98
C GLY A 149 4.84 11.63 9.17
N THR A 150 6.02 12.24 9.23
CA THR A 150 6.36 13.34 10.14
C THR A 150 6.76 14.58 9.35
N GLN A 151 6.79 15.73 10.01
CA GLN A 151 7.38 16.96 9.48
C GLN A 151 8.39 17.53 10.48
N LEU A 152 9.38 18.25 9.99
CA LEU A 152 10.34 18.93 10.86
C LEU A 152 9.67 20.12 11.56
N GLN A 153 9.94 20.27 12.85
CA GLN A 153 9.56 21.45 13.62
C GLN A 153 10.46 22.61 13.17
N ASN A 154 9.83 23.66 12.60
CA ASN A 154 10.44 24.77 11.86
C ASN A 154 10.74 24.41 10.39
N THR A 155 9.99 25.05 9.49
CA THR A 155 9.81 24.73 8.06
C THR A 155 11.01 24.98 7.16
N ASP A 156 12.17 25.31 7.70
CA ASP A 156 13.38 25.56 6.91
C ASP A 156 14.35 24.37 6.97
N ASN A 157 14.17 23.46 6.01
CA ASN A 157 15.02 22.29 5.79
C ASN A 157 16.45 22.63 5.37
N SER A 158 16.74 23.90 5.04
CA SER A 158 18.05 24.32 4.53
C SER A 158 19.14 24.33 5.60
N THR A 159 18.77 24.17 6.87
CA THR A 159 19.68 24.33 8.01
C THR A 159 20.24 23.02 8.57
N TRP A 160 19.65 21.85 8.25
CA TRP A 160 20.21 20.59 8.72
C TRP A 160 21.46 20.21 7.93
N SER A 161 22.54 19.91 8.65
CA SER A 161 23.80 19.45 8.10
C SER A 161 24.25 18.19 8.82
N GLN A 162 24.92 17.30 8.10
CA GLN A 162 25.44 16.08 8.70
C GLN A 162 26.40 16.42 9.85
N GLY A 163 26.14 15.86 11.04
CA GLY A 163 26.94 16.10 12.25
C GLY A 163 26.32 17.11 13.22
N THR A 164 25.20 17.76 12.87
CA THR A 164 24.40 18.55 13.82
C THR A 164 23.21 17.73 14.34
N PRO A 165 22.68 18.04 15.53
CA PRO A 165 21.48 17.40 16.05
C PRO A 165 20.34 17.48 15.03
N PHE A 166 19.67 16.35 14.79
CA PHE A 166 18.51 16.32 13.91
C PHE A 166 17.40 17.22 14.50
N PRO A 167 16.72 18.06 13.69
CA PRO A 167 15.67 18.92 14.20
C PRO A 167 14.54 18.08 14.82
N PRO A 168 13.84 18.59 15.84
CA PRO A 168 12.68 17.87 16.37
C PRO A 168 11.62 17.69 15.28
N GLU A 169 10.91 16.57 15.33
CA GLU A 169 9.83 16.23 14.40
C GLU A 169 8.47 16.39 15.08
N THR A 170 7.46 16.79 14.31
CA THR A 170 6.05 16.76 14.73
C THR A 170 5.26 15.84 13.82
N ALA A 171 4.06 15.45 14.25
CA ALA A 171 3.08 14.86 13.34
C ALA A 171 2.85 15.80 12.15
N MET A 172 2.64 15.21 10.97
CA MET A 172 2.34 15.98 9.77
C MET A 172 1.00 16.71 9.93
N ASN A 173 1.05 18.03 9.89
CA ASN A 173 -0.09 18.92 10.13
C ASN A 173 -0.15 19.97 9.03
N GLU A 174 -0.26 19.50 7.79
CA GLU A 174 -0.40 20.34 6.60
C GLU A 174 -1.85 20.34 6.12
N ASN A 175 -2.29 21.44 5.51
CA ASN A 175 -3.67 21.56 5.02
C ASN A 175 -4.02 20.59 3.89
N ILE A 176 -3.01 19.99 3.25
CA ILE A 176 -3.17 19.15 2.05
C ILE A 176 -2.94 17.65 2.31
N THR A 177 -2.29 17.28 3.41
CA THR A 177 -2.00 15.89 3.74
C THR A 177 -1.72 15.73 5.24
N ASN A 178 -2.15 14.59 5.79
CA ASN A 178 -1.81 14.17 7.14
C ASN A 178 -1.42 12.70 7.11
N SER A 179 -0.45 12.32 7.95
CA SER A 179 -0.06 10.92 8.08
C SER A 179 -1.26 10.03 8.37
N GLY A 180 -1.48 9.04 7.52
CA GLY A 180 -2.51 8.04 7.70
C GLY A 180 -2.29 7.22 8.97
N GLY A 181 -3.37 6.76 9.59
CA GLY A 181 -3.30 5.89 10.77
C GLY A 181 -4.67 5.56 11.34
N GLY A 182 -4.79 4.42 12.01
CA GLY A 182 -6.07 3.97 12.57
C GLY A 182 -6.03 2.50 12.92
N PHE A 183 -7.20 1.87 12.87
CA PHE A 183 -7.38 0.45 13.18
C PHE A 183 -7.98 -0.27 11.97
N SER A 184 -7.52 -1.49 11.71
CA SER A 184 -8.16 -2.35 10.72
C SER A 184 -9.54 -2.75 11.20
N ARG A 185 -10.51 -2.82 10.28
CA ARG A 185 -11.83 -3.44 10.59
C ARG A 185 -11.77 -4.96 10.45
N LEU A 186 -10.80 -5.46 9.69
CA LEU A 186 -10.67 -6.87 9.32
C LEU A 186 -9.63 -7.61 10.17
N PHE A 187 -8.46 -7.03 10.39
CA PHE A 187 -7.33 -7.72 11.03
C PHE A 187 -7.29 -7.42 12.53
N PRO A 188 -7.28 -8.45 13.40
CA PRO A 188 -7.11 -8.25 14.83
C PRO A 188 -5.69 -7.76 15.15
N ALA A 189 -5.53 -7.18 16.34
CA ALA A 189 -4.20 -6.85 16.87
C ALA A 189 -3.33 -8.13 16.95
N PRO A 190 -2.06 -8.09 16.49
CA PRO A 190 -1.12 -9.22 16.56
C PRO A 190 -0.76 -9.67 17.97
#